data_AF-A0A1M3G396-F1
#
_entry.id   AF-A0A1M3G396-F1
#
_cell.length_a   1.000
_cell.length_b   1.000
_cell.length_c   1.000
_cell.angle_alpha   90.00
_cell.angle_beta   90.00
_cell.angle_gamma   90.00
#
_symmetry.space_group_name_H-M   'P 1'
#
loop_
_entity.id
_entity.type
_entity.pdbx_description
1 polymer ?
#
loop_
_entity_poly.entity_id
_entity_poly.type
_entity_poly.pdbx_seq_one_letter_code
_entity_poly.pdbx_strand_id
1 'polypeptide(L)'
;MNIFYLFIGTYISVAYICPAENRSLADLTLPESPGHTTAAIHADSSKWTADFLELQKAITTGNKSALKSFIDFPIKNKGNEIWYIADSRLVMEIDPKEIKPFTEADYDKYFSSIFAMDLRKTFEKLDAEEFFRTGKSTGPEIEVVKGSKSKLKAIYDKGRKKITLSLFSTGKDFSAYAIMYEFDIMPDQKIKFRQVYLSE
;
A
#
# COMPACT_ATOMS: atom_id res chain seq x y z
N MET A 1 4.04 -62.23 -6.35
CA MET A 1 2.58 -62.26 -6.59
C MET A 1 2.28 -61.16 -7.61
N ASN A 2 2.03 -61.57 -8.86
CA ASN A 2 1.71 -60.73 -10.01
C ASN A 2 0.30 -60.14 -9.90
N ILE A 3 0.09 -58.90 -10.37
CA ILE A 3 -0.95 -58.58 -11.39
C ILE A 3 -0.43 -57.44 -12.28
N PHE A 4 -0.47 -57.71 -13.59
CA PHE A 4 -0.23 -56.82 -14.72
C PHE A 4 -1.44 -55.91 -14.99
N TYR A 5 -1.22 -54.70 -15.49
CA TYR A 5 -2.12 -54.13 -16.50
C TYR A 5 -1.30 -53.55 -17.66
N LEU A 6 -1.51 -54.18 -18.81
CA LEU A 6 -1.05 -53.83 -20.13
C LEU A 6 -2.16 -52.97 -20.76
N PHE A 7 -1.85 -51.78 -21.27
CA PHE A 7 -2.64 -51.18 -22.35
C PHE A 7 -1.70 -50.73 -23.46
N ILE A 8 -2.14 -51.07 -24.66
CA ILE A 8 -1.44 -51.16 -25.93
C ILE A 8 -1.72 -49.85 -26.68
N GLY A 9 -0.74 -49.30 -27.39
CA GLY A 9 -0.95 -48.07 -28.15
C GLY A 9 0.29 -47.58 -28.89
N THR A 10 0.76 -48.39 -29.83
CA THR A 10 1.69 -48.05 -30.92
C THR A 10 1.23 -46.79 -31.67
N TYR A 11 2.14 -45.91 -32.13
CA TYR A 11 2.22 -45.46 -33.53
C TYR A 11 3.42 -44.49 -33.76
N ILE A 12 4.48 -45.06 -34.35
CA ILE A 12 5.27 -44.58 -35.50
C ILE A 12 5.79 -43.13 -35.49
N SER A 13 7.13 -43.01 -35.38
CA SER A 13 7.92 -41.90 -35.89
C SER A 13 7.86 -41.81 -37.43
N VAL A 14 7.61 -40.62 -37.97
CA VAL A 14 7.99 -40.30 -39.36
C VAL A 14 8.82 -39.03 -39.33
N ALA A 15 10.11 -39.19 -39.59
CA ALA A 15 11.01 -38.12 -39.97
C ALA A 15 10.65 -37.65 -41.39
N TYR A 16 10.43 -36.36 -41.56
CA TYR A 16 10.50 -35.74 -42.88
C TYR A 16 11.87 -35.10 -43.06
N ILE A 17 12.70 -35.81 -43.82
CA ILE A 17 13.87 -35.28 -44.52
C ILE A 17 13.38 -34.88 -45.91
N CYS A 18 13.69 -33.65 -46.36
CA CYS A 18 13.80 -33.29 -47.77
C CYS A 18 14.51 -31.93 -47.91
N PRO A 19 15.14 -31.63 -49.06
CA PRO A 19 16.59 -31.59 -49.15
C PRO A 19 17.15 -30.20 -49.48
N ALA A 20 18.47 -30.10 -49.36
CA ALA A 20 19.27 -28.94 -49.74
C ALA A 20 19.22 -28.67 -51.26
N GLU A 21 19.06 -27.41 -51.65
CA GLU A 21 19.51 -26.91 -52.94
C GLU A 21 20.28 -25.60 -52.75
N ASN A 22 21.38 -25.52 -53.48
CA ASN A 22 22.57 -24.73 -53.23
C ASN A 22 22.53 -23.45 -54.08
N ARG A 23 22.70 -22.25 -53.50
CA ARG A 23 23.07 -21.04 -54.26
C ARG A 23 23.69 -19.94 -53.37
N SER A 24 25.02 -19.83 -53.54
CA SER A 24 25.87 -18.63 -53.61
C SER A 24 25.92 -17.63 -52.44
N LEU A 25 27.14 -17.49 -51.91
CA LEU A 25 27.65 -16.50 -50.97
C LEU A 25 27.75 -15.10 -51.62
N ALA A 26 27.10 -14.10 -51.03
CA ALA A 26 27.65 -12.76 -50.86
C ALA A 26 26.74 -11.93 -49.95
N ASP A 27 27.40 -11.19 -49.06
CA ASP A 27 27.00 -9.92 -48.47
C ASP A 27 26.71 -9.87 -46.97
N LEU A 28 27.37 -8.90 -46.36
CA LEU A 28 27.60 -8.69 -44.94
C LEU A 28 26.35 -8.18 -44.22
N THR A 29 26.11 -8.64 -42.99
CA THR A 29 25.98 -7.82 -41.76
C THR A 29 25.46 -8.68 -40.60
N LEU A 30 26.13 -8.60 -39.44
CA LEU A 30 25.55 -9.05 -38.16
C LEU A 30 24.44 -8.08 -37.74
N PRO A 31 23.31 -8.59 -37.23
CA PRO A 31 22.62 -7.87 -36.17
C PRO A 31 22.39 -8.75 -34.94
N GLU A 32 23.00 -8.28 -33.86
CA GLU A 32 22.56 -8.23 -32.46
C GLU A 32 21.39 -9.14 -32.01
N SER A 33 21.70 -9.91 -30.97
CA SER A 33 20.78 -10.67 -30.12
C SER A 33 19.61 -9.81 -29.63
N PRO A 34 18.35 -10.14 -29.97
CA PRO A 34 17.22 -9.39 -29.47
C PRO A 34 16.77 -9.92 -28.11
N GLY A 35 16.94 -9.07 -27.11
CA GLY A 35 15.89 -8.81 -26.15
C GLY A 35 15.93 -9.65 -24.88
N HIS A 36 16.40 -9.02 -23.81
CA HIS A 36 15.91 -9.32 -22.47
C HIS A 36 14.39 -9.41 -22.51
N THR A 37 13.88 -10.61 -22.23
CA THR A 37 12.48 -10.83 -21.90
C THR A 37 12.13 -9.89 -20.76
N THR A 38 11.41 -8.81 -21.07
CA THR A 38 10.67 -8.02 -20.11
C THR A 38 9.81 -9.01 -19.33
N ALA A 39 10.23 -9.31 -18.10
CA ALA A 39 9.43 -10.08 -17.17
C ALA A 39 8.09 -9.34 -17.07
N ALA A 40 7.04 -9.97 -17.61
CA ALA A 40 5.69 -9.47 -17.51
C ALA A 40 5.40 -9.24 -16.02
N ILE A 41 5.18 -7.98 -15.66
CA ILE A 41 4.75 -7.58 -14.33
C ILE A 41 3.41 -8.28 -14.11
N HIS A 42 3.41 -9.35 -13.34
CA HIS A 42 2.19 -9.88 -12.74
C HIS A 42 1.73 -8.86 -11.69
N ALA A 43 1.05 -7.81 -12.17
CA ALA A 43 0.22 -6.96 -11.34
C ALA A 43 -0.95 -7.84 -10.89
N ASP A 44 -0.79 -8.45 -9.73
CA ASP A 44 -1.88 -9.08 -9.00
C ASP A 44 -2.83 -7.94 -8.60
N SER A 45 -3.74 -7.56 -9.51
CA SER A 45 -4.63 -6.41 -9.37
C SER A 45 -5.81 -6.74 -8.46
N SER A 46 -5.47 -7.15 -7.24
CA SER A 46 -6.44 -7.33 -6.16
C SER A 46 -7.22 -6.03 -5.94
N LYS A 47 -8.53 -6.11 -5.71
CA LYS A 47 -9.42 -4.94 -5.59
C LYS A 47 -8.96 -3.93 -4.52
N TRP A 48 -8.23 -4.37 -3.49
CA TRP A 48 -7.72 -3.49 -2.46
C TRP A 48 -6.60 -2.57 -2.94
N THR A 49 -5.83 -2.92 -3.98
CA THR A 49 -4.79 -2.02 -4.51
C THR A 49 -5.42 -0.82 -5.24
N ALA A 50 -6.52 -1.04 -5.96
CA ALA A 50 -7.32 0.05 -6.52
C ALA A 50 -7.92 0.93 -5.40
N ASP A 51 -8.47 0.31 -4.36
CA ASP A 51 -9.03 1.02 -3.20
C ASP A 51 -7.94 1.82 -2.44
N PHE A 52 -6.70 1.31 -2.41
CA PHE A 52 -5.55 2.02 -1.84
C PHE A 52 -5.19 3.28 -2.66
N LEU A 53 -5.25 3.21 -4.00
CA LEU A 53 -5.02 4.38 -4.85
C LEU A 53 -6.13 5.42 -4.65
N GLU A 54 -7.37 5.00 -4.45
CA GLU A 54 -8.46 5.91 -4.09
C GLU A 54 -8.24 6.56 -2.72
N LEU A 55 -7.80 5.78 -1.72
CA LEU A 55 -7.42 6.29 -0.41
C LEU A 55 -6.27 7.31 -0.50
N GLN A 56 -5.20 6.97 -1.23
CA GLN A 56 -4.05 7.85 -1.44
C GLN A 56 -4.49 9.15 -2.11
N LYS A 57 -5.31 9.08 -3.17
CA LYS A 57 -5.87 10.26 -3.84
C LYS A 57 -6.72 11.10 -2.88
N ALA A 58 -7.58 10.47 -2.09
CA ALA A 58 -8.46 11.17 -1.18
C ALA A 58 -7.65 11.90 -0.07
N ILE A 59 -6.60 11.27 0.48
CA ILE A 59 -5.73 11.89 1.49
C ILE A 59 -4.91 13.02 0.87
N THR A 60 -4.23 12.78 -0.26
CA THR A 60 -3.34 13.77 -0.90
C THR A 60 -4.09 15.03 -1.33
N THR A 61 -5.32 14.88 -1.83
CA THR A 61 -6.19 16.01 -2.20
C THR A 61 -6.90 16.66 -1.00
N GLY A 62 -6.84 16.06 0.19
CA GLY A 62 -7.60 16.51 1.35
C GLY A 62 -9.11 16.44 1.14
N ASN A 63 -9.58 15.52 0.29
CA ASN A 63 -11.00 15.37 0.01
C ASN A 63 -11.70 14.68 1.18
N LYS A 64 -12.19 15.51 2.10
CA LYS A 64 -12.90 15.08 3.30
C LYS A 64 -14.09 14.17 3.00
N SER A 65 -14.85 14.43 1.94
CA SER A 65 -16.02 13.62 1.57
C SER A 65 -15.60 12.24 1.08
N ALA A 66 -14.58 12.17 0.22
CA ALA A 66 -14.05 10.90 -0.27
C ALA A 66 -13.43 10.06 0.86
N LEU A 67 -12.74 10.68 1.83
CA LEU A 67 -12.18 9.93 2.97
C LEU A 67 -13.26 9.28 3.84
N LYS A 68 -14.46 9.86 3.93
CA LYS A 68 -15.55 9.30 4.75
C LYS A 68 -15.91 7.88 4.34
N SER A 69 -15.80 7.51 3.06
CA SER A 69 -16.14 6.15 2.60
C SER A 69 -15.23 5.07 3.20
N PHE A 70 -14.01 5.46 3.60
CA PHE A 70 -13.03 4.60 4.26
C PHE A 70 -13.25 4.50 5.77
N ILE A 71 -14.23 5.19 6.35
CA ILE A 71 -14.41 5.25 7.80
C ILE A 71 -15.74 4.60 8.19
N ASP A 72 -15.70 3.71 9.17
CA ASP A 72 -16.90 3.18 9.81
C ASP A 72 -17.12 3.95 11.12
N PHE A 73 -18.10 4.85 11.13
CA PHE A 73 -18.44 5.63 12.32
C PHE A 73 -19.39 4.87 13.27
N PRO A 74 -19.29 5.10 14.59
CA PRO A 74 -18.22 5.86 15.27
C PRO A 74 -16.94 5.02 15.40
N ILE A 75 -15.78 5.68 15.32
CA ILE A 75 -14.50 5.02 15.53
C ILE A 75 -14.27 4.83 17.04
N LYS A 76 -14.01 3.59 17.44
CA LYS A 76 -13.63 3.23 18.82
C LYS A 76 -12.12 3.06 18.90
N ASN A 77 -11.40 4.17 18.99
CA ASN A 77 -9.93 4.19 19.06
C ASN A 77 -9.46 3.80 20.48
N LYS A 78 -8.69 2.71 20.59
CA LYS A 78 -8.31 2.11 21.88
C LYS A 78 -7.24 2.94 22.57
N GLY A 79 -7.59 3.60 23.67
CA GLY A 79 -6.68 4.51 24.38
C GLY A 79 -6.96 5.98 24.07
N ASN A 80 -7.98 6.26 23.26
CA ASN A 80 -8.44 7.60 22.91
C ASN A 80 -7.39 8.45 22.17
N GLU A 81 -6.37 7.84 21.54
CA GLU A 81 -5.23 8.51 20.90
C GLU A 81 -5.65 9.42 19.75
N ILE A 82 -6.75 9.10 19.07
CA ILE A 82 -7.36 10.00 18.07
C ILE A 82 -7.70 11.37 18.66
N TRP A 83 -8.09 11.43 19.95
CA TRP A 83 -8.40 12.68 20.63
C TRP A 83 -7.16 13.50 20.95
N TYR A 84 -6.03 12.85 21.25
CA TYR A 84 -4.74 13.55 21.43
C TYR A 84 -4.31 14.27 20.15
N ILE A 85 -4.58 13.65 19.00
CA ILE A 85 -4.25 14.20 17.68
C ILE A 85 -5.29 15.24 17.23
N ALA A 86 -6.57 15.01 17.56
CA ALA A 86 -7.66 15.92 17.21
C ALA A 86 -7.60 17.24 17.99
N ASP A 87 -7.52 17.17 19.32
CA ASP A 87 -7.39 18.29 20.24
C ASP A 87 -6.82 17.79 21.58
N SER A 88 -5.52 18.03 21.80
CA SER A 88 -4.80 17.57 22.98
C SER A 88 -5.39 18.03 24.31
N ARG A 89 -6.20 19.09 24.33
CA ARG A 89 -6.87 19.58 25.55
C ARG A 89 -8.01 18.68 26.00
N LEU A 90 -8.69 18.02 25.06
CA LEU A 90 -9.83 17.15 25.35
C LEU A 90 -9.43 15.88 26.10
N VAL A 91 -8.17 15.47 25.97
CA VAL A 91 -7.63 14.28 26.64
C VAL A 91 -7.81 14.34 28.15
N MET A 92 -7.59 15.52 28.75
CA MET A 92 -7.69 15.69 30.21
C MET A 92 -9.14 15.55 30.71
N GLU A 93 -10.12 15.64 29.81
CA GLU A 93 -11.54 15.55 30.11
C GLU A 93 -12.11 14.14 29.87
N ILE A 94 -11.33 13.24 29.25
CA ILE A 94 -11.76 11.87 28.94
C ILE A 94 -11.32 10.95 30.08
N ASP A 95 -12.24 10.18 30.65
CA ASP A 95 -11.89 9.11 31.59
C ASP A 95 -10.99 8.09 30.86
N PRO A 96 -9.75 7.84 31.32
CA PRO A 96 -8.84 6.90 30.68
C PRO A 96 -9.37 5.45 30.65
N LYS A 97 -10.40 5.13 31.46
CA LYS A 97 -11.05 3.81 31.48
C LYS A 97 -12.13 3.66 30.42
N GLU A 98 -12.61 4.76 29.84
CA GLU A 98 -13.68 4.75 28.85
C GLU A 98 -13.14 5.08 27.45
N ILE A 99 -13.63 4.35 26.44
CA ILE A 99 -13.32 4.69 25.04
C ILE A 99 -14.38 5.67 24.56
N LYS A 100 -13.99 6.95 24.40
CA LYS A 100 -14.85 7.99 23.86
C LYS A 100 -15.00 7.77 22.34
N PRO A 101 -16.21 7.48 21.84
CA PRO A 101 -16.42 7.25 20.41
C PRO A 101 -16.14 8.52 19.60
N PHE A 102 -15.37 8.39 18.53
CA PHE A 102 -15.12 9.48 17.59
C PHE A 102 -16.16 9.45 16.47
N THR A 103 -17.05 10.43 16.46
CA THR A 103 -18.23 10.46 15.58
C THR A 103 -17.94 11.10 14.23
N GLU A 104 -18.91 11.04 13.31
CA GLU A 104 -18.80 11.73 12.02
C GLU A 104 -18.71 13.26 12.19
N ALA A 105 -19.39 13.83 13.19
CA ALA A 105 -19.30 15.26 13.48
C ALA A 105 -17.88 15.66 13.96
N ASP A 106 -17.25 14.80 14.75
CA ASP A 106 -15.87 14.99 15.20
C ASP A 106 -14.88 14.88 14.04
N TYR A 107 -15.09 13.92 13.15
CA TYR A 107 -14.33 13.84 11.91
C TYR A 107 -14.43 15.13 11.11
N ASP A 108 -15.64 15.67 10.94
CA ASP A 108 -15.85 16.89 10.19
C ASP A 108 -15.15 18.10 10.80
N LYS A 109 -15.05 18.15 12.12
CA LYS A 109 -14.38 19.20 12.90
C LYS A 109 -12.86 19.06 12.91
N TYR A 110 -12.33 17.86 13.08
CA TYR A 110 -10.91 17.59 13.32
C TYR A 110 -10.16 17.00 12.12
N PHE A 111 -10.79 16.97 10.94
CA PHE A 111 -10.22 16.43 9.70
C PHE A 111 -8.80 16.93 9.42
N SER A 112 -8.57 18.24 9.52
CA SER A 112 -7.27 18.84 9.22
C SER A 112 -6.20 18.56 10.26
N SER A 113 -6.59 18.23 11.51
CA SER A 113 -5.65 17.83 12.55
C SER A 113 -5.22 16.37 12.36
N ILE A 114 -6.18 15.48 12.11
CA ILE A 114 -5.93 14.04 11.95
C ILE A 114 -5.24 13.76 10.61
N PHE A 115 -5.75 14.33 9.52
CA PHE A 115 -5.17 14.18 8.18
C PHE A 115 -4.40 15.46 7.82
N ALA A 116 -3.37 15.77 8.61
CA ALA A 116 -2.56 16.97 8.50
C ALA A 116 -1.81 17.07 7.15
N MET A 117 -1.42 18.29 6.78
CA MET A 117 -0.74 18.56 5.52
C MET A 117 0.52 17.71 5.32
N ASP A 118 1.25 17.43 6.39
CA ASP A 118 2.42 16.54 6.41
C ASP A 118 2.12 15.15 5.88
N LEU A 119 1.03 14.53 6.38
CA LEU A 119 0.57 13.24 5.87
C LEU A 119 0.24 13.34 4.38
N ARG A 120 -0.51 14.38 3.98
CA ARG A 120 -0.95 14.53 2.58
C ARG A 120 0.24 14.63 1.63
N LYS A 121 1.23 15.44 1.98
CA LYS A 121 2.43 15.68 1.15
C LYS A 121 3.38 14.50 1.12
N THR A 122 3.55 13.80 2.25
CA THR A 122 4.42 12.61 2.29
C THR A 122 3.77 11.41 1.60
N PHE A 123 2.44 11.23 1.72
CA PHE A 123 1.71 10.16 1.05
C PHE A 123 1.66 10.35 -0.47
N GLU A 124 1.67 11.61 -0.95
CA GLU A 124 1.83 11.93 -2.39
C GLU A 124 3.16 11.40 -2.96
N LYS A 125 4.20 11.30 -2.13
CA LYS A 125 5.54 10.84 -2.53
C LYS A 125 5.79 9.35 -2.30
N LEU A 126 4.80 8.61 -1.81
CA LEU A 126 4.93 7.17 -1.57
C LEU A 126 4.84 6.41 -2.90
N ASP A 127 5.77 5.48 -3.13
CA ASP A 127 5.77 4.62 -4.31
C ASP A 127 4.76 3.48 -4.10
N ALA A 128 3.59 3.61 -4.74
CA ALA A 128 2.53 2.61 -4.68
C ALA A 128 2.92 1.31 -5.38
N GLU A 129 3.71 1.36 -6.46
CA GLU A 129 4.13 0.16 -7.20
C GLU A 129 5.09 -0.68 -6.35
N GLU A 130 6.07 -0.04 -5.72
CA GLU A 130 6.96 -0.69 -4.75
C GLU A 130 6.15 -1.28 -3.58
N PHE A 131 5.20 -0.51 -3.05
CA PHE A 131 4.34 -0.94 -1.95
C PHE A 131 3.54 -2.19 -2.30
N PHE A 132 2.91 -2.25 -3.47
CA PHE A 132 2.13 -3.41 -3.90
C PHE A 132 3.01 -4.63 -4.16
N ARG A 133 4.21 -4.43 -4.72
CA ARG A 133 5.14 -5.53 -5.02
C ARG A 133 5.74 -6.15 -3.76
N THR A 134 6.14 -5.33 -2.80
CA THR A 134 6.94 -5.80 -1.64
C THR A 134 6.15 -5.83 -0.33
N GLY A 135 4.98 -5.19 -0.29
CA GLY A 135 4.24 -4.90 0.94
C GLY A 135 4.85 -3.77 1.77
N LYS A 136 5.85 -3.05 1.26
CA LYS A 136 6.52 -1.94 1.96
C LYS A 136 6.88 -0.85 0.97
N SER A 137 6.74 0.40 1.38
CA SER A 137 7.38 1.52 0.66
C SER A 137 7.69 2.62 1.65
N THR A 138 8.67 3.44 1.33
CA THR A 138 9.09 4.55 2.16
C THR A 138 9.33 5.76 1.28
N GLY A 139 8.57 6.82 1.51
CA GLY A 139 8.73 8.07 0.79
C GLY A 139 10.04 8.79 1.17
N PRO A 140 10.47 9.77 0.35
CA PRO A 140 11.56 10.66 0.71
C PRO A 140 11.18 11.49 1.94
N GLU A 141 12.21 11.93 2.67
CA GLU A 141 12.05 12.96 3.69
C GLU A 141 11.84 14.32 3.02
N ILE A 142 10.80 15.04 3.44
CA ILE A 142 10.44 16.35 2.87
C ILE A 142 10.18 17.37 3.97
N GLU A 143 10.53 18.63 3.71
CA GLU A 143 10.18 19.75 4.60
C GLU A 143 8.80 20.29 4.20
N VAL A 144 7.79 20.02 5.04
CA VAL A 144 6.42 20.52 4.82
C VAL A 144 6.18 21.81 5.60
N VAL A 145 6.77 21.90 6.79
CA VAL A 145 6.77 23.08 7.64
C VAL A 145 8.22 23.53 7.83
N LYS A 146 8.47 24.84 7.74
CA LYS A 146 9.81 25.41 7.88
C LYS A 146 10.48 24.94 9.19
N GLY A 147 11.63 24.29 9.08
CA GLY A 147 12.39 23.76 10.20
C GLY A 147 11.95 22.39 10.71
N SER A 148 11.01 21.71 10.03
CA SER A 148 10.59 20.35 10.34
C SER A 148 10.48 19.49 9.11
N LYS A 149 11.05 18.29 9.19
CA LYS A 149 11.03 17.32 8.10
C LYS A 149 10.18 16.12 8.45
N SER A 150 9.40 15.67 7.47
CA SER A 150 8.45 14.58 7.61
C SER A 150 8.72 13.49 6.57
N LYS A 151 8.50 12.23 6.96
CA LYS A 151 8.72 11.05 6.12
C LYS A 151 7.63 10.01 6.39
N LEU A 152 7.11 9.39 5.35
CA LEU A 152 6.09 8.36 5.47
C LEU A 152 6.63 6.98 5.10
N LYS A 153 6.30 5.99 5.92
CA LYS A 153 6.53 4.56 5.63
C LYS A 153 5.19 3.85 5.59
N ALA A 154 4.96 3.04 4.57
CA ALA A 154 3.82 2.15 4.47
C ALA A 154 4.26 0.69 4.65
N ILE A 155 3.50 -0.07 5.42
CA ILE A 155 3.71 -1.52 5.61
C ILE A 155 2.36 -2.23 5.48
N TYR A 156 2.34 -3.29 4.68
CA TYR A 156 1.23 -4.23 4.58
C TYR A 156 1.58 -5.53 5.31
N ASP A 157 0.88 -5.81 6.39
CA ASP A 157 0.87 -7.11 7.06
C ASP A 157 -0.14 -8.03 6.36
N LYS A 158 0.38 -8.93 5.51
CA LYS A 158 -0.42 -9.92 4.77
C LYS A 158 -1.20 -10.89 5.67
N GLY A 159 -0.64 -11.22 6.85
CA GLY A 159 -1.23 -12.17 7.78
C GLY A 159 -2.42 -11.57 8.52
N ARG A 160 -2.30 -10.29 8.90
CA ARG A 160 -3.36 -9.54 9.59
C ARG A 160 -4.30 -8.76 8.67
N LYS A 161 -4.01 -8.74 7.36
CA LYS A 161 -4.73 -7.92 6.37
C LYS A 161 -4.77 -6.44 6.77
N LYS A 162 -3.65 -5.93 7.28
CA LYS A 162 -3.55 -4.58 7.84
C LYS A 162 -2.51 -3.74 7.10
N ILE A 163 -2.87 -2.51 6.78
CA ILE A 163 -1.95 -1.48 6.28
C ILE A 163 -1.67 -0.50 7.42
N THR A 164 -0.39 -0.24 7.65
CA THR A 164 0.07 0.78 8.60
C THR A 164 0.83 1.85 7.84
N LEU A 165 0.44 3.11 8.04
CA LEU A 165 1.19 4.28 7.59
C LEU A 165 1.85 4.93 8.81
N SER A 166 3.18 5.00 8.82
CA SER A 166 3.98 5.62 9.88
C SER A 166 4.51 6.96 9.38
N LEU A 167 3.95 8.06 9.88
CA LEU A 167 4.40 9.41 9.60
C LEU A 167 5.40 9.83 10.67
N PHE A 168 6.68 9.86 10.31
CA PHE A 168 7.76 10.34 11.16
C PHE A 168 7.94 11.83 10.94
N SER A 169 8.02 12.61 12.01
CA SER A 169 8.34 14.03 11.97
C SER A 169 9.54 14.30 12.85
N THR A 170 10.50 15.03 12.32
CA THR A 170 11.68 15.52 13.04
C THR A 170 11.60 17.04 13.11
N GLY A 171 11.60 17.57 14.34
CA GLY A 171 11.74 19.00 14.61
C GLY A 171 13.07 19.24 15.33
N LYS A 172 13.57 20.49 15.32
CA LYS A 172 14.82 20.85 16.01
C LYS A 172 14.80 20.59 17.52
N ASP A 173 13.61 20.55 18.14
CA ASP A 173 13.44 20.55 19.60
C ASP A 173 12.58 19.39 20.15
N PHE A 174 12.20 18.41 19.32
CA PHE A 174 11.34 17.29 19.73
C PHE A 174 12.02 15.94 19.52
N SER A 175 11.86 15.02 20.48
CA SER A 175 12.08 13.59 20.30
C SER A 175 11.27 13.11 19.09
N ALA A 176 11.88 12.30 18.22
CA ALA A 176 11.22 11.78 17.04
C ALA A 176 10.01 10.95 17.47
N TYR A 177 8.80 11.42 17.18
CA TYR A 177 7.58 10.63 17.32
C TYR A 177 7.03 10.28 15.94
N ALA A 178 6.26 9.22 15.89
CA ALA A 178 5.58 8.77 14.69
C ALA A 178 4.07 8.74 14.91
N ILE A 179 3.31 9.36 14.01
CA ILE A 179 1.86 9.18 13.95
C ILE A 179 1.59 7.95 13.09
N MET A 180 0.96 6.94 13.70
CA MET A 180 0.62 5.68 13.06
C MET A 180 -0.85 5.69 12.65
N TYR A 181 -1.13 5.45 11.37
CA TYR A 181 -2.48 5.28 10.84
C TYR A 181 -2.68 3.83 10.47
N GLU A 182 -3.71 3.19 11.01
CA GLU A 182 -4.03 1.79 10.72
C GLU A 182 -5.31 1.66 9.91
N PHE A 183 -5.21 0.80 8.90
CA PHE A 183 -6.31 0.43 8.04
C PHE A 183 -6.40 -1.09 7.92
N ASP A 184 -7.61 -1.62 7.94
CA ASP A 184 -7.85 -3.03 7.63
C ASP A 184 -8.29 -3.18 6.17
N ILE A 185 -7.85 -4.27 5.53
CA ILE A 185 -8.39 -4.75 4.26
C ILE A 185 -9.46 -5.78 4.60
N MET A 186 -10.71 -5.41 4.30
CA MET A 186 -11.89 -6.21 4.57
C MET A 186 -12.02 -7.41 3.62
N PRO A 187 -12.85 -8.42 3.93
CA PRO A 187 -13.06 -9.58 3.07
C PRO A 187 -13.53 -9.22 1.65
N ASP A 188 -14.29 -8.13 1.51
CA ASP A 188 -14.75 -7.57 0.22
C ASP A 188 -13.66 -6.77 -0.52
N GLN A 189 -12.43 -6.76 0.01
CA GLN A 189 -11.27 -6.03 -0.48
C GLN A 189 -11.36 -4.51 -0.38
N LYS A 190 -12.26 -3.99 0.47
CA LYS A 190 -12.31 -2.57 0.82
C LYS A 190 -11.39 -2.24 1.98
N ILE A 191 -10.77 -1.07 1.93
CA ILE A 191 -9.92 -0.54 2.98
C ILE A 191 -10.78 0.26 3.96
N LYS A 192 -10.58 0.01 5.25
CA LYS A 192 -11.27 0.73 6.32
C LYS A 192 -10.28 1.27 7.34
N PHE A 193 -10.31 2.57 7.57
CA PHE A 193 -9.59 3.23 8.64
C PHE A 193 -10.08 2.71 9.99
N ARG A 194 -9.14 2.35 10.86
CA ARG A 194 -9.42 1.79 12.18
C ARG A 194 -9.04 2.72 13.30
N GLN A 195 -7.83 3.23 13.26
CA GLN A 195 -7.31 4.06 14.33
C GLN A 195 -6.10 4.85 13.88
N VAL A 196 -5.81 5.86 14.69
CA VAL A 196 -4.58 6.64 14.63
C VAL A 196 -4.02 6.77 16.03
N TYR A 197 -2.71 6.62 16.20
CA TYR A 197 -2.06 6.72 17.50
C TYR A 197 -0.63 7.25 17.37
N LEU A 198 -0.08 7.70 18.50
CA LEU A 198 1.32 8.15 18.60
C LEU A 198 2.20 6.97 19.01
N SER A 199 3.36 6.84 18.38
CA SER A 199 4.44 5.94 18.77
C SER A 199 5.68 6.78 19.05
N GLU A 200 6.33 6.49 20.19
CA GLU A 200 7.70 6.90 20.48
C GLU A 200 8.70 5.99 19.77
#